data_AF-K1Z5Q3-F1
#
_entry.id   AF-K1Z5Q3-F1
#
_cell.length_a   1.000
_cell.length_b   1.000
_cell.length_c   1.000
_cell.angle_alpha   90.00
_cell.angle_beta   90.00
_cell.angle_gamma   90.00
#
_symmetry.space_group_name_H-M   'P 1'
#
loop_
_entity.id
_entity.type
_entity.pdbx_description
1 polymer ?
#
loop_
_entity_poly.entity_id
_entity_poly.type
_entity_poly.pdbx_seq_one_letter_code
_entity_poly.pdbx_strand_id
1 'polypeptide(L)'
;MKTNTDQSLVWELKGDKLLSSQKNKKAFEAYQKALELNPARLSLYDKLLALHDQFADNWDDSDFAYNMSLTMKKQELINPVYKRIHARLDVHFKTVAELIKKMLSAPTPEAETDCVERIVSCGSLALYPLIDYLLTFKEVLRHQKNKPQTKTDK
;
A
#
# COMPACT_ATOMS: atom_id res chain seq x y z
N MET A 1 21.79 -4.04 -26.28
CA MET A 1 20.68 -4.78 -25.63
C MET A 1 19.58 -3.78 -25.30
N LYS A 2 18.30 -4.08 -25.59
CA LYS A 2 17.18 -3.21 -25.18
C LYS A 2 16.89 -3.44 -23.70
N THR A 3 16.82 -2.38 -22.91
CA THR A 3 16.48 -2.44 -21.49
C THR A 3 14.98 -2.70 -21.28
N ASN A 4 14.56 -3.14 -20.09
CA ASN A 4 13.13 -3.26 -19.75
C ASN A 4 12.39 -1.92 -19.93
N THR A 5 13.05 -0.80 -19.64
CA THR A 5 12.53 0.56 -19.87
C THR A 5 12.28 0.82 -21.36
N ASP A 6 13.21 0.42 -22.24
CA ASP A 6 13.03 0.57 -23.70
C ASP A 6 11.88 -0.30 -24.21
N GLN A 7 11.74 -1.52 -23.68
CA GLN A 7 10.64 -2.42 -24.04
C GLN A 7 9.30 -1.89 -23.54
N SER A 8 9.25 -1.33 -22.32
CA SER A 8 8.07 -0.67 -21.77
C SER A 8 7.61 0.47 -22.70
N LEU A 9 8.54 1.31 -23.16
CA LEU A 9 8.23 2.39 -24.10
C LEU A 9 7.67 1.87 -25.44
N VAL A 10 8.21 0.78 -25.96
CA VAL A 10 7.69 0.15 -27.19
C VAL A 10 6.23 -0.29 -27.01
N TRP A 11 5.89 -0.91 -25.87
CA TRP A 11 4.53 -1.31 -25.57
C TRP A 11 3.59 -0.12 -25.37
N GLU A 12 4.07 0.94 -24.73
CA GLU A 12 3.30 2.18 -24.58
C GLU A 12 2.98 2.81 -25.94
N LEU A 13 3.97 2.97 -26.82
CA LEU A 13 3.76 3.51 -28.16
C LEU A 13 2.79 2.65 -28.99
N LYS A 14 2.84 1.33 -28.80
CA LYS A 14 1.86 0.42 -29.41
C LYS A 14 0.45 0.66 -28.85
N GLY A 15 0.32 0.88 -27.55
CA GLY A 15 -0.94 1.25 -26.90
C GLY A 15 -1.48 2.56 -27.45
N ASP A 16 -0.65 3.60 -27.57
CA ASP A 16 -1.03 4.90 -28.13
C ASP A 16 -1.57 4.77 -29.57
N LYS A 17 -0.89 3.98 -30.41
CA LYS A 17 -1.34 3.69 -31.79
C LYS A 17 -2.65 2.89 -31.85
N LEU A 18 -2.85 1.97 -30.91
CA LEU A 18 -4.10 1.20 -30.83
C LEU A 18 -5.25 2.08 -30.37
N LEU A 19 -5.00 2.98 -29.41
CA LEU A 19 -5.97 3.94 -28.92
C LEU A 19 -6.39 4.93 -30.02
N SER A 20 -5.43 5.46 -30.79
CA SER A 20 -5.74 6.32 -31.95
C SER A 20 -6.53 5.60 -33.04
N SER A 21 -6.48 4.27 -33.06
CA SER A 21 -7.27 3.41 -33.96
C SER A 21 -8.60 2.96 -33.34
N GLN A 22 -9.03 3.56 -32.22
CA GLN A 22 -10.24 3.22 -31.46
C GLN A 22 -10.29 1.76 -30.96
N LYS A 23 -9.13 1.11 -30.82
CA LYS A 23 -9.01 -0.27 -30.31
C LYS A 23 -8.73 -0.26 -28.80
N ASN A 24 -9.67 0.28 -28.03
CA ASN A 24 -9.50 0.58 -26.60
C ASN A 24 -9.03 -0.63 -25.78
N LYS A 25 -9.69 -1.79 -25.90
CA LYS A 25 -9.29 -3.02 -25.16
C LYS A 25 -7.83 -3.43 -25.44
N LYS A 26 -7.41 -3.39 -26.72
CA LYS A 26 -6.03 -3.74 -27.11
C LYS A 26 -5.02 -2.69 -26.65
N ALA A 27 -5.41 -1.42 -26.63
CA ALA A 27 -4.56 -0.35 -26.09
C ALA A 27 -4.34 -0.53 -24.59
N PHE A 28 -5.40 -0.86 -23.85
CA PHE A 28 -5.35 -1.18 -22.43
C PHE A 28 -4.40 -2.34 -22.13
N GLU A 29 -4.52 -3.47 -22.85
CA GLU A 29 -3.59 -4.61 -22.74
C GLU A 29 -2.13 -4.22 -23.03
N ALA A 30 -1.91 -3.32 -24.00
CA ALA A 30 -0.57 -2.86 -24.33
C ALA A 30 0.02 -1.97 -23.21
N TYR A 31 -0.79 -1.11 -22.60
CA TYR A 31 -0.36 -0.33 -21.43
C TYR A 31 -0.11 -1.20 -20.20
N GLN A 32 -0.89 -2.26 -19.98
CA GLN A 32 -0.64 -3.22 -18.90
C GLN A 32 0.74 -3.87 -19.07
N LYS A 33 1.07 -4.33 -20.28
CA LYS A 33 2.41 -4.88 -20.59
C LYS A 33 3.51 -3.84 -20.42
N ALA A 34 3.27 -2.60 -20.81
CA ALA A 34 4.22 -1.52 -20.58
C ALA A 34 4.48 -1.30 -19.08
N LEU A 35 3.43 -1.41 -18.25
CA LEU A 35 3.51 -1.20 -16.80
C LEU A 35 4.21 -2.37 -16.09
N GLU A 36 3.97 -3.61 -16.52
CA GLU A 36 4.70 -4.79 -16.05
C GLU A 36 6.23 -4.64 -16.22
N LEU A 37 6.64 -4.05 -17.35
CA LEU A 37 8.05 -3.84 -17.68
C LEU A 37 8.67 -2.63 -16.96
N ASN A 38 7.86 -1.62 -16.63
CA ASN A 38 8.30 -0.44 -15.89
C ASN A 38 7.22 0.06 -14.92
N PRO A 39 7.12 -0.53 -13.72
CA PRO A 39 6.09 -0.19 -12.76
C PRO A 39 6.28 1.20 -12.13
N ALA A 40 7.44 1.83 -12.29
CA ALA A 40 7.69 3.18 -11.77
C ALA A 40 7.17 4.30 -12.70
N ARG A 41 6.64 3.96 -13.88
CA ARG A 41 6.23 4.94 -14.89
C ARG A 41 4.82 5.48 -14.62
N LEU A 42 4.75 6.62 -13.94
CA LEU A 42 3.51 7.29 -13.55
C LEU A 42 2.51 7.49 -14.69
N SER A 43 2.98 7.86 -15.89
CA SER A 43 2.11 8.12 -17.04
C SER A 43 1.28 6.90 -17.48
N LEU A 44 1.76 5.68 -17.22
CA LEU A 44 1.02 4.46 -17.55
C LEU A 44 -0.18 4.24 -16.64
N TYR A 45 -0.09 4.63 -15.37
CA TYR A 45 -1.22 4.61 -14.46
C TYR A 45 -2.32 5.57 -14.93
N ASP A 46 -1.95 6.78 -15.34
CA ASP A 46 -2.91 7.75 -15.89
C ASP A 46 -3.62 7.21 -17.12
N LYS A 47 -2.87 6.61 -18.05
CA LYS A 47 -3.43 6.01 -19.27
C LYS A 47 -4.37 4.85 -18.96
N LEU A 48 -4.01 3.97 -18.03
CA LEU A 48 -4.85 2.82 -17.65
C LEU A 48 -6.14 3.27 -16.95
N LEU A 49 -6.04 4.17 -15.96
CA LEU A 49 -7.20 4.70 -15.24
C LEU A 49 -8.16 5.42 -16.19
N ALA A 50 -7.65 6.34 -17.01
CA ALA A 50 -8.48 7.10 -17.95
C ALA A 50 -9.12 6.22 -19.03
N LEU A 51 -8.41 5.19 -19.52
CA LEU A 51 -8.95 4.31 -20.54
C LEU A 51 -9.99 3.36 -19.94
N HIS A 52 -9.74 2.82 -18.74
CA HIS A 52 -10.71 1.98 -18.02
C HIS A 52 -12.07 2.67 -17.88
N ASP A 53 -12.08 3.94 -17.48
CA ASP A 53 -13.29 4.75 -17.32
C ASP A 53 -14.09 4.92 -18.63
N GLN A 54 -13.45 4.74 -19.80
CA GLN A 54 -14.11 4.90 -21.10
C GLN A 54 -14.84 3.66 -21.61
N PHE A 55 -14.55 2.46 -21.08
CA PHE A 55 -15.13 1.21 -21.60
C PHE A 55 -15.68 0.26 -20.52
N ALA A 56 -15.61 0.64 -19.25
CA ALA A 56 -16.24 -0.09 -18.15
C ALA A 56 -17.72 0.30 -18.05
N ASP A 57 -18.56 -0.27 -18.94
CA ASP A 57 -20.01 0.00 -18.95
C ASP A 57 -20.69 -0.46 -17.64
N ASN A 58 -20.14 -1.47 -16.97
CA ASN A 58 -20.59 -1.97 -15.67
C ASN A 58 -19.38 -2.31 -14.80
N TRP A 59 -19.09 -1.51 -13.78
CA TRP A 59 -18.07 -1.87 -12.79
C TRP A 59 -18.54 -3.05 -11.95
N ASP A 60 -17.80 -4.15 -12.02
CA ASP A 60 -17.88 -5.21 -11.03
C ASP A 60 -16.84 -5.01 -9.91
N ASP A 61 -16.88 -5.87 -8.90
CA ASP A 61 -15.94 -5.81 -7.77
C ASP A 61 -14.48 -5.99 -8.21
N SER A 62 -14.23 -6.72 -9.30
CA SER A 62 -12.89 -6.95 -9.84
C SER A 62 -12.35 -5.69 -10.52
N ASP A 63 -13.16 -5.03 -11.34
CA ASP A 63 -12.83 -3.76 -11.97
C ASP A 63 -12.56 -2.68 -10.91
N PHE A 64 -13.40 -2.63 -9.87
CA PHE A 64 -13.20 -1.75 -8.74
C PHE A 64 -11.87 -2.01 -8.03
N ALA A 65 -11.61 -3.26 -7.66
CA ALA A 65 -10.38 -3.64 -6.98
C ALA A 65 -9.13 -3.34 -7.83
N TYR A 66 -9.21 -3.61 -9.14
CA TYR A 66 -8.13 -3.31 -10.07
C TYR A 66 -7.84 -1.81 -10.16
N ASN A 67 -8.86 -0.98 -10.39
CA ASN A 67 -8.72 0.47 -10.50
C ASN A 67 -8.19 1.08 -9.18
N MET A 68 -8.71 0.62 -8.04
CA MET A 68 -8.22 1.01 -6.73
C MET A 68 -6.74 0.66 -6.55
N SER A 69 -6.32 -0.55 -6.96
CA SER A 69 -4.92 -0.99 -6.88
C SER A 69 -3.98 -0.11 -7.71
N LEU A 70 -4.41 0.33 -8.90
CA LEU A 70 -3.64 1.25 -9.74
C LEU A 70 -3.53 2.63 -9.09
N THR A 71 -4.64 3.16 -8.57
CA THR A 71 -4.69 4.44 -7.88
C THR A 71 -3.77 4.46 -6.66
N MET A 72 -3.83 3.43 -5.81
CA MET A 72 -2.99 3.30 -4.63
C MET A 72 -1.51 3.22 -5.00
N LYS A 73 -1.14 2.38 -5.98
CA LYS A 73 0.26 2.28 -6.45
C LYS A 73 0.78 3.61 -6.98
N LYS A 74 -0.04 4.33 -7.77
CA LYS A 74 0.32 5.66 -8.28
C LYS A 74 0.58 6.64 -7.12
N GLN A 75 -0.30 6.68 -6.12
CA GLN A 75 -0.12 7.52 -4.93
C GLN A 75 1.17 7.19 -4.17
N GLU A 76 1.48 5.91 -4.00
CA GLU A 76 2.71 5.45 -3.34
C GLU A 76 3.99 5.84 -4.09
N LEU A 77 3.96 5.85 -5.43
CA LEU A 77 5.06 6.32 -6.25
C LEU A 77 5.25 7.83 -6.15
N ILE A 78 4.15 8.59 -6.04
CA ILE A 78 4.19 10.06 -5.89
C ILE A 78 4.67 10.45 -4.49
N ASN A 79 4.14 9.80 -3.46
CA ASN A 79 4.49 10.07 -2.07
C ASN A 79 4.53 8.75 -1.26
N PRO A 80 5.73 8.30 -0.86
CA PRO A 80 5.90 7.05 -0.11
C PRO A 80 5.13 6.96 1.22
N VAL A 81 4.68 8.09 1.80
CA VAL A 81 3.84 8.10 3.01
C VAL A 81 2.54 7.32 2.81
N TYR A 82 2.00 7.28 1.58
CA TYR A 82 0.80 6.52 1.28
C TYR A 82 0.96 5.02 1.52
N LYS A 83 2.18 4.46 1.42
CA LYS A 83 2.41 3.03 1.71
C LYS A 83 1.98 2.66 3.13
N ARG A 84 2.27 3.53 4.11
CA ARG A 84 1.86 3.33 5.50
C ARG A 84 0.34 3.48 5.67
N ILE A 85 -0.27 4.43 4.96
CA ILE A 85 -1.71 4.65 5.00
C ILE A 85 -2.45 3.45 4.41
N HIS A 86 -2.02 2.96 3.25
CA HIS A 86 -2.58 1.81 2.56
C HIS A 86 -2.37 0.51 3.33
N ALA A 87 -1.24 0.34 3.99
CA ALA A 87 -1.01 -0.81 4.86
C ALA A 87 -2.12 -0.95 5.91
N ARG A 88 -2.72 0.14 6.40
CA ARG A 88 -3.83 0.09 7.37
C ARG A 88 -5.14 -0.48 6.80
N LEU A 89 -5.28 -0.50 5.48
CA LEU A 89 -6.42 -1.11 4.79
C LEU A 89 -6.24 -2.62 4.64
N ASP A 90 -5.01 -3.11 4.77
CA ASP A 90 -4.67 -4.53 4.66
C ASP A 90 -5.16 -5.32 5.89
N VAL A 91 -5.70 -6.53 5.65
CA VAL A 91 -6.18 -7.41 6.72
C VAL A 91 -5.06 -7.84 7.68
N HIS A 92 -3.84 -8.04 7.17
CA HIS A 92 -2.67 -8.41 7.98
C HIS A 92 -2.30 -7.30 8.95
N PHE A 93 -2.51 -6.03 8.61
CA PHE A 93 -2.29 -4.92 9.53
C PHE A 93 -3.16 -5.05 10.77
N LYS A 94 -4.46 -5.34 10.58
CA LYS A 94 -5.39 -5.56 11.69
C LYS A 94 -4.98 -6.79 12.50
N THR A 95 -4.63 -7.89 11.84
CA THR A 95 -4.18 -9.12 12.50
C THR A 95 -2.95 -8.88 13.37
N VAL A 96 -1.91 -8.23 12.84
CA VAL A 96 -0.69 -7.91 13.60
C VAL A 96 -0.99 -6.93 14.72
N ALA A 97 -1.85 -5.92 14.49
CA ALA A 97 -2.23 -4.97 15.53
C ALA A 97 -2.93 -5.65 16.71
N GLU A 98 -3.78 -6.67 16.47
CA GLU A 98 -4.39 -7.47 17.53
C GLU A 98 -3.39 -8.39 18.22
N LEU A 99 -2.44 -8.98 17.48
CA LEU A 99 -1.36 -9.78 18.08
C LEU A 99 -0.48 -8.94 19.01
N ILE A 100 -0.17 -7.69 18.63
CA ILE A 100 0.58 -6.77 19.48
C ILE A 100 -0.19 -6.49 20.78
N LYS A 101 -1.51 -6.25 20.72
CA LYS A 101 -2.32 -6.06 21.94
C LYS A 101 -2.27 -7.30 22.83
N LYS A 102 -2.49 -8.48 22.24
CA LYS A 102 -2.49 -9.76 22.97
C LYS A 102 -1.13 -10.00 23.64
N MET A 103 -0.03 -9.71 22.95
CA MET A 103 1.33 -9.80 23.47
C MET A 103 1.52 -8.87 24.68
N LEU A 104 1.10 -7.61 24.58
CA LEU A 104 1.25 -6.63 25.67
C LEU A 104 0.40 -6.96 26.91
N SER A 105 -0.67 -7.74 26.75
CA SER A 105 -1.53 -8.20 27.86
C SER A 105 -1.29 -9.66 28.25
N ALA A 106 -0.25 -10.31 27.72
CA ALA A 106 -0.02 -11.73 27.93
C ALA A 106 0.35 -12.01 29.40
N PRO A 107 -0.25 -13.04 30.03
CA PRO A 107 0.00 -13.32 31.45
C PRO A 107 1.26 -14.15 31.68
N THR A 108 1.81 -14.78 30.64
CA THR A 108 3.00 -15.65 30.74
C THR A 108 3.97 -15.44 29.58
N PRO A 109 5.27 -15.70 29.78
CA PRO A 109 6.28 -15.63 28.72
C PRO A 109 5.98 -16.54 27.52
N GLU A 110 5.34 -17.68 27.73
CA GLU A 110 4.95 -18.59 26.65
C GLU A 110 3.88 -17.98 25.76
N ALA A 111 2.90 -17.29 26.35
CA ALA A 111 1.85 -16.58 25.60
C ALA A 111 2.41 -15.35 24.85
N GLU A 112 3.41 -14.67 25.41
CA GLU A 112 4.17 -13.63 24.69
C GLU A 112 4.89 -14.23 23.49
N THR A 113 5.59 -15.35 23.68
CA THR A 113 6.34 -16.04 22.63
C THR A 113 5.43 -16.47 21.47
N ASP A 114 4.25 -17.03 21.74
CA ASP A 114 3.25 -17.35 20.68
C ASP A 114 2.89 -16.13 19.84
N CYS A 115 2.67 -14.97 20.48
CA CYS A 115 2.35 -13.76 19.76
C CYS A 115 3.53 -13.26 18.92
N VAL A 116 4.75 -13.31 19.47
CA VAL A 116 5.98 -12.93 18.76
C VAL A 116 6.18 -13.79 17.52
N GLU A 117 6.11 -15.12 17.63
CA GLU A 117 6.29 -16.03 16.48
C GLU A 117 5.26 -15.78 15.38
N ARG A 118 4.00 -15.47 15.76
CA ARG A 118 2.93 -15.13 14.81
C ARG A 118 3.12 -13.75 14.15
N ILE A 119 3.69 -12.79 14.87
CA ILE A 119 4.05 -11.48 14.29
C ILE A 119 5.23 -11.66 13.33
N VAL A 120 6.24 -12.45 13.71
CA VAL A 120 7.43 -12.73 12.91
C VAL A 120 7.05 -13.43 11.60
N SER A 121 6.11 -14.37 11.62
CA SER A 121 5.64 -15.07 10.42
C SER A 121 4.96 -14.15 9.40
N CYS A 122 4.51 -12.96 9.80
CA CYS A 122 3.96 -11.94 8.90
C CYS A 122 5.06 -11.15 8.15
N GLY A 123 6.34 -11.35 8.48
CA GLY A 123 7.47 -10.73 7.79
C GLY A 123 7.40 -9.19 7.72
N SER A 124 7.61 -8.63 6.53
CA SER A 124 7.61 -7.18 6.32
C SER A 124 6.24 -6.52 6.52
N LEU A 125 5.14 -7.28 6.48
CA LEU A 125 3.79 -6.76 6.75
C LEU A 125 3.62 -6.29 8.19
N ALA A 126 4.41 -6.83 9.12
CA ALA A 126 4.37 -6.43 10.53
C ALA A 126 5.01 -5.05 10.79
N LEU A 127 5.82 -4.53 9.86
CA LEU A 127 6.59 -3.30 10.08
C LEU A 127 5.71 -2.08 10.34
N TYR A 128 4.70 -1.84 9.50
CA TYR A 128 3.82 -0.67 9.68
C TYR A 128 2.98 -0.72 10.97
N PRO A 129 2.33 -1.84 11.32
CA PRO A 129 1.69 -1.99 12.62
C PRO A 129 2.62 -1.72 13.81
N LEU A 130 3.83 -2.28 13.79
CA LEU A 130 4.82 -2.10 14.86
C LEU A 130 5.24 -0.63 14.99
N ILE A 131 5.51 0.04 13.86
CA ILE A 131 5.83 1.47 13.83
C ILE A 131 4.67 2.32 14.38
N ASP A 132 3.41 2.01 14.01
CA ASP A 132 2.22 2.69 14.55
C ASP A 132 2.14 2.58 16.07
N TYR A 133 2.39 1.39 16.63
CA TYR A 133 2.42 1.19 18.08
C TYR A 133 3.57 1.93 18.76
N LEU A 134 4.79 1.89 18.21
CA LEU A 134 5.94 2.62 18.76
C LEU A 134 5.68 4.13 18.80
N LEU A 135 5.07 4.68 17.75
CA LEU A 135 4.70 6.09 17.71
C LEU A 135 3.61 6.42 18.72
N THR A 136 2.63 5.53 18.89
CA THR A 136 1.60 5.68 19.93
C THR A 136 2.22 5.72 21.32
N PHE A 137 3.15 4.82 21.62
CA PHE A 137 3.87 4.79 22.90
C PHE A 137 4.71 6.07 23.11
N LYS A 138 5.39 6.54 22.06
CA LYS A 138 6.15 7.81 22.09
C LYS A 138 5.26 9.00 22.49
N GLU A 139 4.05 9.08 21.97
CA GLU A 139 3.10 10.15 22.35
C GLU A 139 2.66 10.02 23.82
N VAL A 140 2.39 8.80 24.29
CA VAL A 140 2.09 8.56 25.72
C VAL A 140 3.23 9.05 26.62
N LEU A 141 4.47 8.72 26.27
CA LEU A 141 5.65 9.18 27.02
C LEU A 141 5.81 10.70 27.00
N ARG A 142 5.54 11.36 25.87
CA ARG A 142 5.55 12.82 25.76
C ARG A 142 4.53 13.46 26.69
N HIS A 143 3.31 12.92 26.72
CA HIS A 143 2.26 13.41 27.62
C HIS A 143 2.60 13.22 29.09
N GLN A 144 3.21 12.10 29.48
CA GLN A 144 3.65 11.89 30.85
C GLN A 144 4.72 12.89 31.30
N LYS A 145 5.68 13.22 30.42
CA LYS A 145 6.72 14.22 30.71
C LYS A 145 6.18 15.64 30.85
N ASN A 146 5.10 15.96 30.13
CA ASN A 146 4.52 17.30 30.12
C ASN A 146 3.40 17.49 31.17
N LYS A 147 3.12 16.49 32.03
CA LYS A 147 2.18 16.69 33.14
C LYS A 147 2.82 17.67 34.13
N PRO A 148 2.13 18.78 34.50
CA PRO A 148 2.63 19.69 35.51
C PRO A 148 2.81 18.92 36.81
N GLN A 149 4.00 19.02 37.42
CA GLN A 149 4.23 18.53 38.77
C GLN A 149 3.31 19.33 39.69
N THR A 150 2.22 18.71 40.15
CA THR A 150 1.47 19.24 41.29
C THR A 150 2.43 19.25 42.46
N LYS A 151 2.98 20.44 42.76
CA LYS A 151 3.59 20.70 44.06
C LYS A 151 2.49 20.49 45.09
N THR A 152 2.50 19.33 45.73
CA THR A 152 1.93 19.19 47.06
C THR A 152 2.81 20.02 47.97
N ASP A 153 2.43 21.28 48.16
CA ASP A 153 2.93 22.10 49.24
C ASP A 153 2.50 21.46 50.58
N LYS A 154 3.44 21.53 51.52
CA LYS A 154 3.41 20.97 52.87
C LYS A 154 2.30 21.55 53.74
#